data_AF-A0A2N0PXV2-F1
#
_entry.id   AF-A0A2N0PXV2-F1
#
_cell.length_a   1.000
_cell.length_b   1.000
_cell.length_c   1.000
_cell.angle_alpha   90.00
_cell.angle_beta   90.00
_cell.angle_gamma   90.00
#
_symmetry.space_group_name_H-M   'P 1'
#
loop_
_entity.id
_entity.type
_entity.pdbx_description
1 polymer ?
#
loop_
_entity_poly.entity_id
_entity_poly.type
_entity_poly.pdbx_seq_one_letter_code
_entity_poly.pdbx_strand_id
1 'polypeptide(L)'
;MLLWELAFQRFPYKDMEISEIQKHVLNGKREHLNFPLSSFGVEKEYGNIIKAAWQPDPSLRPELSYLFNNLENLSSPLLSDRSPKGLNPKRSEMEVTPIELPPGDTEFDLDQIDFILPMMKLEDGISAHKIGDRKKAFDSIKGQPKARAMLDKLKINYFV
;
A
#
# COMPACT_ATOMS: atom_id res chain seq x y z
N MET A 1 7.42 -7.34 5.58
CA MET A 1 7.10 -8.41 4.61
C MET A 1 6.57 -7.81 3.32
N LEU A 2 5.50 -7.01 3.35
CA LEU A 2 4.90 -6.38 2.15
C LEU A 2 5.91 -5.76 1.16
N LEU A 3 6.87 -4.96 1.64
CA LEU A 3 7.89 -4.34 0.78
C LEU A 3 8.74 -5.38 0.01
N TRP A 4 9.03 -6.52 0.65
CA TRP A 4 9.72 -7.61 -0.03
C TRP A 4 8.84 -8.25 -1.11
N GLU A 5 7.57 -8.51 -0.80
CA GLU A 5 6.62 -9.09 -1.76
C GLU A 5 6.48 -8.22 -3.01
N LEU A 6 6.45 -6.90 -2.84
CA LEU A 6 6.39 -5.94 -3.96
C LEU A 6 7.66 -5.95 -4.81
N ALA A 7 8.84 -6.00 -4.18
CA ALA A 7 10.11 -6.01 -4.91
C ALA A 7 10.35 -7.29 -5.70
N PHE A 8 9.96 -8.45 -5.15
CA PHE A 8 10.25 -9.76 -5.74
C PHE A 8 9.06 -10.37 -6.47
N GLN A 9 7.86 -9.80 -6.33
CA GLN A 9 6.60 -10.29 -6.91
C GLN A 9 6.34 -11.77 -6.61
N ARG A 10 6.61 -12.18 -5.37
CA ARG A 10 6.51 -13.56 -4.91
C ARG A 10 5.85 -13.65 -3.53
N PHE A 11 5.23 -14.79 -3.26
CA PHE A 11 4.78 -15.14 -1.93
C PHE A 11 5.98 -15.48 -1.04
N PRO A 12 6.09 -14.88 0.15
CA PRO A 12 7.17 -15.17 1.06
C PRO A 12 6.98 -16.55 1.66
N TYR A 13 8.08 -17.25 1.89
CA TYR A 13 8.17 -18.56 2.49
C TYR A 13 7.28 -19.61 1.82
N LYS A 14 7.08 -19.48 0.49
CA LYS A 14 6.13 -20.30 -0.28
C LYS A 14 6.29 -21.82 -0.05
N ASP A 15 7.52 -22.26 0.17
CA ASP A 15 7.88 -23.67 0.30
C ASP A 15 8.14 -24.08 1.77
N MET A 16 7.66 -23.31 2.75
CA MET A 16 7.79 -23.60 4.18
C MET A 16 6.43 -23.67 4.87
N GLU A 17 6.26 -24.65 5.75
CA GLU A 17 5.12 -24.73 6.65
C GLU A 17 5.21 -23.65 7.75
N ILE A 18 4.08 -23.29 8.37
CA ILE A 18 4.03 -22.21 9.39
C ILE A 18 5.02 -22.46 10.55
N SER A 19 5.15 -23.70 11.01
CA SER A 19 6.09 -24.07 12.08
C SER A 19 7.55 -23.90 11.65
N GLU A 20 7.86 -24.19 10.38
CA GLU A 20 9.19 -24.00 9.81
C GLU A 20 9.51 -22.52 9.66
N ILE A 21 8.54 -21.70 9.23
CA ILE A 21 8.68 -20.24 9.16
C ILE A 21 8.98 -19.66 10.53
N GLN A 22 8.25 -20.08 11.57
CA GLN A 22 8.50 -19.63 12.94
C GLN A 22 9.92 -19.95 13.38
N LYS A 23 10.36 -21.22 13.21
CA LYS A 23 11.72 -21.63 13.55
C LYS A 23 12.76 -20.86 12.72
N HIS A 24 12.51 -20.64 11.44
CA HIS A 24 13.40 -19.89 10.55
C HIS A 24 13.57 -18.44 11.02
N VAL A 25 12.45 -17.76 11.30
CA VAL A 25 12.38 -16.37 11.75
C VAL A 25 13.00 -16.17 13.13
N LEU A 26 12.77 -17.11 14.06
CA LEU A 26 13.35 -17.11 15.42
C LEU A 26 14.86 -17.31 15.40
N ASN A 27 15.38 -18.06 14.43
CA ASN A 27 16.82 -18.20 14.21
C ASN A 27 17.45 -16.96 13.53
N GLY A 28 16.72 -15.84 13.46
CA GLY A 28 17.20 -14.59 12.85
C GLY A 28 17.25 -14.61 11.32
N LYS A 29 16.79 -15.69 10.68
CA LYS A 29 16.76 -15.79 9.22
C LYS A 29 15.53 -15.09 8.66
N ARG A 30 15.67 -14.61 7.42
CA ARG A 30 14.66 -13.86 6.66
C ARG A 30 14.79 -14.23 5.20
N GLU A 31 13.80 -13.83 4.42
CA GLU A 31 13.85 -13.90 2.96
C GLU A 31 15.09 -13.21 2.37
N HIS A 32 15.58 -13.75 1.26
CA HIS A 32 16.78 -13.25 0.61
C HIS A 32 16.50 -11.95 -0.17
N LEU A 33 17.43 -11.00 -0.09
CA LEU A 33 17.38 -9.72 -0.80
C LEU A 33 18.27 -9.76 -2.04
N ASN A 34 17.91 -10.62 -2.99
CA ASN A 34 18.67 -10.83 -4.23
C ASN A 34 18.15 -9.91 -5.33
N PHE A 35 18.33 -8.60 -5.16
CA PHE A 35 17.89 -7.64 -6.18
C PHE A 35 18.63 -7.89 -7.50
N PRO A 36 17.94 -7.78 -8.65
CA PRO A 36 18.62 -7.78 -9.94
C PRO A 36 19.59 -6.59 -10.01
N LEU A 37 20.72 -6.78 -10.66
CA LEU A 37 21.68 -5.70 -10.90
C LEU A 37 20.96 -4.57 -11.64
N SER A 38 21.01 -3.37 -11.07
CA SER A 38 20.41 -2.18 -11.64
C SER A 38 21.37 -1.01 -11.60
N SER A 39 21.23 -0.13 -12.59
CA SER A 39 22.06 1.06 -12.76
C SER A 39 21.63 2.22 -11.86
N PHE A 40 20.48 2.13 -11.20
CA PHE A 40 19.89 3.23 -10.43
C PHE A 40 20.35 3.27 -8.97
N GLY A 41 20.92 2.17 -8.45
CA GLY A 41 21.50 2.10 -7.10
C GLY A 41 20.48 2.13 -5.96
N VAL A 42 19.19 2.15 -6.26
CA VAL A 42 18.08 2.25 -5.30
C VAL A 42 17.86 0.95 -4.52
N GLU A 43 18.30 -0.18 -5.07
CA GLU A 43 18.12 -1.52 -4.52
C GLU A 43 18.76 -1.65 -3.14
N LYS A 44 19.93 -1.01 -2.97
CA LYS A 44 20.67 -1.03 -1.72
C LYS A 44 19.90 -0.33 -0.61
N GLU A 45 19.38 0.87 -0.88
CA GLU A 45 18.62 1.63 0.11
C GLU A 45 17.25 1.00 0.37
N TYR A 46 16.55 0.55 -0.68
CA TYR A 46 15.30 -0.19 -0.51
C TYR A 46 15.49 -1.46 0.32
N GLY A 47 16.57 -2.21 0.07
CA GLY A 47 16.96 -3.35 0.87
C GLY A 47 17.25 -3.00 2.33
N ASN A 48 17.84 -1.84 2.61
CA ASN A 48 18.07 -1.36 3.98
C ASN A 48 16.75 -1.04 4.69
N ILE A 49 15.78 -0.43 4.00
CA ILE A 49 14.44 -0.17 4.54
C ILE A 49 13.76 -1.49 4.92
N ILE A 50 13.83 -2.51 4.06
CA ILE A 50 13.28 -3.85 4.36
C ILE A 50 13.98 -4.45 5.60
N LYS A 51 15.30 -4.40 5.66
CA LYS A 51 16.08 -4.93 6.82
C LYS A 51 15.73 -4.21 8.12
N ALA A 52 15.55 -2.90 8.09
CA ALA A 52 15.15 -2.12 9.25
C ALA A 52 13.75 -2.53 9.74
N ALA A 53 12.81 -2.76 8.83
CA ALA A 53 11.47 -3.27 9.19
C ALA A 53 11.49 -4.72 9.73
N TRP A 54 12.56 -5.49 9.46
CA TRP A 54 12.71 -6.88 9.86
C TRP A 54 13.52 -7.13 11.14
N GLN A 55 13.90 -6.07 11.86
CA GLN A 55 14.70 -6.20 13.10
C GLN A 55 14.10 -7.26 14.04
N PRO A 56 14.94 -8.19 14.57
CA PRO A 56 14.47 -9.24 15.46
C PRO A 56 13.78 -8.68 16.70
N ASP A 57 14.40 -7.70 17.33
CA ASP A 57 13.80 -6.93 18.43
C ASP A 57 12.76 -5.94 17.87
N PRO A 58 11.48 -6.05 18.24
CA PRO A 58 10.45 -5.10 17.84
C PRO A 58 10.75 -3.66 18.27
N SER A 59 11.44 -3.47 19.38
CA SER A 59 11.77 -2.14 19.94
C SER A 59 12.79 -1.38 19.10
N LEU A 60 13.60 -2.11 18.32
CA LEU A 60 14.58 -1.55 17.40
C LEU A 60 13.99 -1.30 16.00
N ARG A 61 12.73 -1.67 15.77
CA ARG A 61 12.07 -1.38 14.49
C ARG A 61 11.75 0.11 14.43
N PRO A 62 12.09 0.79 13.32
CA PRO A 62 11.73 2.18 13.15
C PRO A 62 10.22 2.34 13.11
N GLU A 63 9.75 3.52 13.52
CA GLU A 63 8.36 3.89 13.34
C GLU A 63 7.98 3.93 11.86
N LEU A 64 6.69 3.73 11.61
CA LEU A 64 6.15 3.72 10.26
C LEU A 64 6.39 5.05 9.54
N SER A 65 6.29 6.19 10.25
CA SER A 65 6.59 7.53 9.75
C SER A 65 8.02 7.64 9.20
N TYR A 66 9.00 7.08 9.92
CA TYR A 66 10.38 7.03 9.49
C TYR A 66 10.55 6.19 8.24
N LEU A 67 9.93 5.01 8.16
CA LEU A 67 9.97 4.16 6.96
C LEU A 67 9.37 4.88 5.75
N PHE A 68 8.24 5.57 5.91
CA PHE A 68 7.62 6.36 4.83
C PHE A 68 8.54 7.46 4.32
N ASN A 69 9.15 8.25 5.22
CA ASN A 69 10.07 9.31 4.81
C ASN A 69 11.29 8.75 4.05
N ASN A 70 11.82 7.59 4.45
CA ASN A 70 12.92 6.95 3.73
C ASN A 70 12.49 6.50 2.32
N LEU A 71 11.28 5.95 2.18
CA LEU A 71 10.74 5.56 0.88
C LEU A 71 10.51 6.78 -0.03
N GLU A 72 9.97 7.86 0.51
CA GLU A 72 9.75 9.11 -0.23
C GLU A 72 11.08 9.71 -0.72
N ASN A 73 12.08 9.79 0.17
CA ASN A 73 13.41 10.26 -0.17
C ASN A 73 14.06 9.41 -1.27
N LEU A 74 13.92 8.09 -1.20
CA LEU A 74 14.42 7.17 -2.22
C LEU A 74 13.72 7.35 -3.57
N SER A 75 12.44 7.74 -3.56
CA SER A 75 11.67 8.00 -4.79
C SER A 75 12.00 9.36 -5.42
N SER A 76 12.46 10.34 -4.64
CA SER A 76 12.65 11.72 -5.08
C SER A 76 13.60 11.89 -6.29
N PRO A 77 14.74 11.18 -6.41
CA PRO A 77 15.62 11.29 -7.57
C PRO A 77 15.00 10.69 -8.83
N LEU A 78 14.11 9.69 -8.67
CA LEU A 78 13.42 9.01 -9.78
C LEU A 78 12.30 9.88 -10.38
N LEU A 79 11.79 10.83 -9.61
CA LEU A 79 10.72 11.74 -10.01
C LEU A 79 11.23 13.07 -10.61
N SER A 80 12.49 13.46 -10.33
CA SER A 80 13.05 14.76 -10.78
C SER A 80 13.19 14.87 -12.30
N ASP A 81 13.27 13.75 -13.04
CA ASP A 81 13.41 13.75 -14.50
C ASP A 81 12.06 13.65 -15.26
N ARG A 82 10.92 13.52 -14.55
CA ARG A 82 9.58 13.46 -15.18
C ARG A 82 8.59 14.49 -14.59
N SER A 83 8.85 15.76 -14.94
CA SER A 83 7.82 16.81 -15.18
C SER A 83 7.12 17.45 -13.97
N PRO A 84 6.33 18.54 -14.15
CA PRO A 84 6.71 19.91 -13.79
C PRO A 84 5.90 20.46 -12.60
N LYS A 85 6.53 21.37 -11.84
CA LYS A 85 5.93 22.41 -10.96
C LYS A 85 4.61 22.10 -10.24
N GLY A 86 4.71 22.05 -8.90
CA GLY A 86 3.62 22.17 -7.94
C GLY A 86 3.19 20.79 -7.46
N LEU A 87 3.38 20.42 -6.20
CA LEU A 87 2.71 21.02 -5.04
C LEU A 87 3.64 20.95 -3.82
N ASN A 88 3.91 22.09 -3.20
CA ASN A 88 4.48 22.14 -1.85
C ASN A 88 3.35 21.85 -0.83
N PRO A 89 3.50 20.91 0.11
CA PRO A 89 2.62 20.85 1.26
C PRO A 89 3.06 21.95 2.24
N LYS A 90 2.32 23.06 2.28
CA LYS A 90 2.43 23.97 3.42
C LYS A 90 1.83 23.27 4.64
N ARG A 91 2.68 22.99 5.64
CA ARG A 91 2.25 22.83 7.03
C ARG A 91 1.54 24.11 7.45
N SER A 92 0.30 24.02 7.92
CA SER A 92 -0.24 24.93 8.92
C SER A 92 -1.31 24.23 9.76
N GLU A 93 -1.42 24.72 10.98
CA GLU A 93 -2.09 24.15 12.14
C GLU A 93 -3.55 23.69 11.97
N MET A 94 -3.85 22.71 12.81
CA MET A 94 -5.14 22.37 13.39
C MET A 94 -5.98 23.62 13.72
N GLU A 95 -7.11 23.80 13.04
CA GLU A 95 -8.32 24.36 13.66
C GLU A 95 -9.55 23.75 13.00
N VAL A 96 -10.41 23.15 13.83
CA VAL A 96 -11.69 22.56 13.43
C VAL A 96 -12.72 23.67 13.39
N THR A 97 -13.28 23.95 12.23
CA THR A 97 -14.54 24.70 12.12
C THR A 97 -15.51 23.99 11.16
N PRO A 98 -16.82 23.94 11.47
CA PRO A 98 -17.79 23.19 10.68
C PRO A 98 -18.10 23.94 9.38
N ILE A 99 -18.02 23.25 8.24
CA ILE A 99 -18.40 23.82 6.93
C ILE A 99 -19.91 23.68 6.77
N GLU A 100 -20.62 24.80 6.81
CA GLU A 100 -21.97 24.94 6.29
C GLU A 100 -21.93 24.92 4.75
N LEU A 101 -22.77 24.08 4.13
CA LEU A 101 -22.95 23.98 2.68
C LEU A 101 -23.79 25.16 2.16
N PRO A 102 -23.36 25.88 1.11
CA PRO A 102 -24.27 26.73 0.35
C PRO A 102 -25.00 25.93 -0.75
N PRO A 103 -26.27 26.25 -1.05
CA PRO A 103 -27.06 25.61 -2.10
C PRO A 103 -26.76 26.27 -3.46
N GLY A 104 -26.75 25.50 -4.54
CA GLY A 104 -26.66 26.08 -5.88
C GLY A 104 -26.13 25.13 -6.95
N ASP A 105 -27.04 24.33 -7.48
CA ASP A 105 -27.28 24.12 -8.90
C ASP A 105 -26.07 23.74 -9.77
N THR A 106 -25.82 22.44 -9.88
CA THR A 106 -25.20 21.89 -11.08
C THR A 106 -25.95 20.62 -11.43
N GLU A 107 -26.82 20.70 -12.44
CA GLU A 107 -27.42 19.53 -13.08
C GLU A 107 -26.29 18.65 -13.63
N PHE A 108 -25.91 17.63 -12.86
CA PHE A 108 -25.13 16.51 -13.37
C PHE A 108 -26.12 15.51 -13.93
N ASP A 109 -26.11 15.39 -15.25
CA ASP A 109 -26.86 14.41 -16.04
C ASP A 109 -26.56 12.99 -15.52
N LEU A 110 -27.54 12.37 -14.84
CA LEU A 110 -27.40 11.12 -14.09
C LEU A 110 -27.51 9.87 -14.98
N ASP A 111 -27.73 10.04 -16.27
CA ASP A 111 -28.06 8.94 -17.20
C ASP A 111 -26.82 8.25 -17.80
N GLN A 112 -25.60 8.58 -17.34
CA GLN A 112 -24.35 7.90 -17.72
C GLN A 112 -23.66 7.16 -16.56
N ILE A 113 -24.30 7.00 -15.40
CA ILE A 113 -23.77 6.18 -14.31
C ILE A 113 -24.32 4.74 -14.45
N ASP A 114 -23.99 4.11 -15.57
CA ASP A 114 -24.15 2.67 -15.70
C ASP A 114 -23.15 1.96 -14.76
N PHE A 115 -23.67 1.05 -13.94
CA PHE A 115 -23.00 0.21 -12.93
C PHE A 115 -22.77 0.81 -11.52
N ILE A 116 -23.84 1.28 -10.87
CA ILE A 116 -23.93 1.14 -9.41
C ILE A 116 -24.29 -0.32 -9.11
N LEU A 117 -23.30 -1.21 -9.09
CA LEU A 117 -23.44 -2.45 -8.33
C LEU A 117 -23.70 -2.07 -6.87
N PRO A 118 -24.64 -2.73 -6.16
CA PRO A 118 -24.91 -2.43 -4.76
C PRO A 118 -23.59 -2.45 -3.99
N MET A 119 -23.19 -1.30 -3.45
CA MET A 119 -21.97 -1.21 -2.65
C MET A 119 -22.14 -2.11 -1.44
N MET A 120 -21.36 -3.19 -1.39
CA MET A 120 -21.27 -4.01 -0.20
C MET A 120 -20.58 -3.19 0.89
N LYS A 121 -21.18 -3.13 2.08
CA LYS A 121 -20.67 -2.27 3.14
C LYS A 121 -19.36 -2.82 3.69
N LEU A 122 -18.50 -1.94 4.19
CA LEU A 122 -17.14 -2.29 4.64
C LEU A 122 -17.16 -3.33 5.79
N GLU A 123 -18.15 -3.24 6.67
CA GLU A 123 -18.39 -4.18 7.76
C GLU A 123 -18.64 -5.62 7.27
N ASP A 124 -19.28 -5.78 6.12
CA ASP A 124 -19.56 -7.08 5.52
C ASP A 124 -18.28 -7.71 4.93
N GLY A 125 -17.40 -6.88 4.37
CA GLY A 125 -16.08 -7.30 3.89
C GLY A 125 -15.15 -7.73 5.03
N ILE A 126 -15.17 -7.00 6.15
CA ILE A 126 -14.41 -7.38 7.36
C ILE A 126 -14.92 -8.69 7.94
N SER A 127 -16.24 -8.87 7.96
CA SER A 127 -16.86 -10.11 8.43
C SER A 127 -16.53 -11.29 7.50
N ALA A 128 -16.56 -11.09 6.19
CA ALA A 128 -16.16 -12.08 5.19
C ALA A 128 -14.69 -12.51 5.36
N HIS A 129 -13.79 -11.57 5.66
CA HIS A 129 -12.38 -11.88 5.94
C HIS A 129 -12.22 -12.79 7.17
N LYS A 130 -12.98 -12.50 8.25
CA LYS A 130 -12.94 -13.28 9.50
C LYS A 130 -13.42 -14.72 9.33
N ILE A 131 -14.35 -14.98 8.41
CA ILE A 131 -14.85 -16.33 8.11
C ILE A 131 -14.07 -17.02 6.98
N GLY A 132 -13.00 -16.41 6.46
CA GLY A 132 -12.15 -16.99 5.42
C GLY A 132 -12.64 -16.83 3.98
N ASP A 133 -13.75 -16.12 3.76
CA ASP A 133 -14.26 -15.81 2.41
C ASP A 133 -13.50 -14.62 1.81
N ARG A 134 -12.32 -14.94 1.27
CA ARG A 134 -11.37 -13.96 0.74
C ARG A 134 -11.89 -13.24 -0.51
N LYS A 135 -12.67 -13.92 -1.35
CA LYS A 135 -13.22 -13.33 -2.59
C LYS A 135 -14.21 -12.22 -2.23
N LYS A 136 -15.14 -12.51 -1.33
CA LYS A 136 -16.15 -11.57 -0.88
C LYS A 136 -15.55 -10.38 -0.11
N ALA A 137 -14.56 -10.63 0.75
CA ALA A 137 -13.83 -9.58 1.44
C ALA A 137 -13.11 -8.61 0.48
N PHE A 138 -12.55 -9.13 -0.60
CA PHE A 138 -11.82 -8.35 -1.58
C PHE A 138 -12.75 -7.53 -2.50
N ASP A 139 -13.88 -8.11 -2.90
CA ASP A 139 -14.87 -7.40 -3.73
C ASP A 139 -15.48 -6.20 -2.98
N SER A 140 -15.58 -6.24 -1.64
CA SER A 140 -15.96 -5.08 -0.82
C SER A 140 -14.94 -3.92 -0.88
N ILE A 141 -13.66 -4.21 -1.15
CA ILE A 141 -12.60 -3.20 -1.27
C ILE A 141 -12.62 -2.57 -2.67
N LYS A 142 -12.89 -3.36 -3.72
CA LYS A 142 -13.01 -2.85 -5.11
C LYS A 142 -14.14 -1.84 -5.28
N GLY A 143 -15.21 -1.97 -4.51
CA GLY A 143 -16.31 -1.02 -4.48
C GLY A 143 -15.96 0.34 -3.87
N GLN A 144 -14.80 0.50 -3.22
CA GLN A 144 -14.41 1.76 -2.61
C GLN A 144 -13.68 2.69 -3.60
N PRO A 145 -14.16 3.92 -3.83
CA PRO A 145 -13.57 4.86 -4.79
C PRO A 145 -12.08 5.15 -4.53
N LYS A 146 -11.69 5.28 -3.25
CA LYS A 146 -10.30 5.55 -2.85
C LYS A 146 -9.36 4.38 -3.08
N ALA A 147 -9.83 3.15 -2.88
CA ALA A 147 -9.03 1.95 -3.10
C ALA A 147 -8.85 1.66 -4.60
N ARG A 148 -9.91 1.90 -5.39
CA ARG A 148 -9.88 1.77 -6.85
C ARG A 148 -8.89 2.74 -7.51
N ALA A 149 -8.88 4.00 -7.07
CA ALA A 149 -7.90 5.00 -7.55
C ALA A 149 -6.44 4.63 -7.21
N MET A 150 -6.18 3.90 -6.12
CA MET A 150 -4.84 3.40 -5.81
C MET A 150 -4.45 2.18 -6.66
N LEU A 151 -5.38 1.27 -6.93
CA LEU A 151 -5.15 0.09 -7.77
C LEU A 151 -4.89 0.47 -9.24
N ASP A 152 -5.66 1.42 -9.78
CA ASP A 152 -5.49 1.94 -11.14
C ASP A 152 -4.13 2.62 -11.32
N LYS A 153 -3.67 3.39 -10.32
CA LYS A 153 -2.34 4.02 -10.33
C LYS A 153 -1.19 3.02 -10.33
N LEU A 154 -1.41 1.83 -9.79
CA LEU A 154 -0.40 0.78 -9.71
C LEU A 154 -0.38 -0.14 -10.95
N LYS A 155 -1.27 0.08 -11.94
CA LYS A 155 -1.45 -0.80 -13.13
C LYS A 155 -1.55 -2.28 -12.78
N ILE A 156 -2.15 -2.58 -11.64
CA ILE A 156 -2.28 -3.95 -11.18
C ILE A 156 -3.48 -4.57 -11.90
N ASN A 157 -3.23 -5.19 -13.05
CA ASN A 157 -4.16 -6.13 -13.65
C ASN A 157 -4.01 -7.48 -12.95
N TYR A 158 -5.01 -7.87 -12.16
CA TYR A 158 -5.18 -9.26 -11.76
C TYR A 158 -6.46 -9.79 -12.40
N PHE A 159 -6.28 -10.67 -13.40
CA PHE A 159 -7.28 -11.64 -13.80
C PHE A 159 -7.01 -12.95 -13.06
N VAL A 160 -8.13 -13.63 -12.81
CA VAL A 160 -8.36 -14.96 -12.20
C VAL A 160 -8.52 -14.96 -10.69
#